data_AF-A0A2Z4FPN9-F1
#
_entry.id   AF-A0A2Z4FPN9-F1
#
_cell.length_a   1.000
_cell.length_b   1.000
_cell.length_c   1.000
_cell.angle_alpha   90.00
_cell.angle_beta   90.00
_cell.angle_gamma   90.00
#
_symmetry.space_group_name_H-M   'P 1'
#
loop_
_entity.id
_entity.type
_entity.pdbx_description
1 polymer ?
#
loop_
_entity_poly.entity_id
_entity_poly.type
_entity_poly.pdbx_seq_one_letter_code
_entity_poly.pdbx_strand_id
1 'polypeptide(L)'
;MPTTQPHAVALARQLFVTVTAVSVFIILWFLPTPGASPLFEQGSSVSYLTLGAFNITPIVSAFMLVEFAALIVPPWRKLRISGVPGRQKLRRASYVLGFILTAIQGSAMTQMLADTSGMQPGLMLISWLGACALIIGLLIAIERVGVGQGFSLFLLAATVLETFGTVDSLFAWELVSQSGEDLVSIVALLAVVGACWWIFRRPPTLGTSNDEAPPTGIDWRRWGIIAPTMGFVSLNWAYEMPTLIAAIKNYYVDVPSHGAGHPSPGWNADFFIVIGVLILGGIFASMLFYRQRYVLGLWSAVAEVFDPSYEPAKLKAHFKSAWIKAVQLSLAFVVVVFVADTVTHGIIGLLGAIIVGWSVAIAIDLQREISFRLQHGALGVVDEVHRLYVLPPELALIERRGIPVLARATCMRSLFHFFGPYIPIELMVPIARVEEAQEALELEHTDTP
;
A
#
# COMPACT_ATOMS: atom_id res chain seq x y z
N MET A 1 -24.50 -3.97 30.95
CA MET A 1 -25.27 -2.84 30.39
C MET A 1 -24.43 -2.22 29.27
N PRO A 2 -24.92 -2.15 28.02
CA PRO A 2 -24.18 -1.48 26.95
C PRO A 2 -24.11 0.00 27.31
N THR A 3 -22.90 0.53 27.49
CA THR A 3 -22.71 1.97 27.64
C THR A 3 -23.07 2.62 26.31
N THR A 4 -24.19 3.33 26.28
CA THR A 4 -24.65 4.14 25.14
C THR A 4 -23.76 5.38 24.99
N GLN A 5 -22.44 5.18 24.89
CA GLN A 5 -21.59 6.27 24.44
C GLN A 5 -21.99 6.58 22.98
N PRO A 6 -22.33 7.83 22.66
CA PRO A 6 -22.67 8.19 21.30
C PRO A 6 -21.48 7.86 20.38
N HIS A 7 -21.75 7.26 19.22
CA HIS A 7 -20.72 6.76 18.29
C HIS A 7 -19.65 7.82 17.98
N ALA A 8 -20.03 9.10 17.94
CA ALA A 8 -19.14 10.23 17.72
C ALA A 8 -18.04 10.37 18.79
N VAL A 9 -18.34 10.11 20.07
CA VAL A 9 -17.34 10.23 21.16
C VAL A 9 -16.30 9.11 21.06
N ALA A 10 -16.75 7.89 20.76
CA ALA A 10 -15.85 6.76 20.54
C ALA A 10 -14.93 7.04 19.34
N LEU A 11 -15.49 7.50 18.21
CA LEU A 11 -14.73 7.85 17.01
C LEU A 11 -13.73 8.98 17.27
N ALA A 12 -14.12 10.03 17.99
CA ALA A 12 -13.21 11.14 18.34
C ALA A 12 -11.99 10.66 19.12
N ARG A 13 -12.16 9.73 20.07
CA ARG A 13 -11.05 9.11 20.80
C ARG A 13 -10.13 8.30 19.88
N GLN A 14 -10.68 7.54 18.94
CA GLN A 14 -9.88 6.75 18.00
C GLN A 14 -9.09 7.66 17.05
N LEU A 15 -9.72 8.72 16.54
CA LEU A 15 -9.06 9.74 15.73
C LEU A 15 -7.96 10.45 16.52
N PHE A 16 -8.19 10.77 17.78
CA PHE A 16 -7.16 11.37 18.65
C PHE A 16 -5.92 10.47 18.77
N VAL A 17 -6.10 9.15 18.94
CA VAL A 17 -4.98 8.19 18.96
C VAL A 17 -4.22 8.21 17.64
N THR A 18 -4.94 8.13 16.50
CA THR A 18 -4.32 8.15 15.18
C THR A 18 -3.55 9.44 14.92
N VAL A 19 -4.17 10.60 15.15
CA VAL A 19 -3.55 11.92 14.93
C VAL A 19 -2.34 12.09 15.84
N THR A 20 -2.44 11.70 17.12
CA THR A 20 -1.31 11.78 18.06
C THR A 20 -0.16 10.90 17.60
N ALA A 21 -0.42 9.65 17.22
CA ALA A 21 0.61 8.73 16.75
C ALA A 21 1.32 9.23 15.49
N VAL A 22 0.56 9.72 14.49
CA VAL A 22 1.12 10.32 13.27
C VAL A 22 1.92 11.59 13.60
N SER A 23 1.43 12.43 14.52
CA SER A 23 2.14 13.65 14.93
C SER A 23 3.46 13.34 15.62
N VAL A 24 3.48 12.36 16.54
CA VAL A 24 4.72 11.91 17.19
C VAL A 24 5.69 11.38 16.16
N PHE A 25 5.23 10.56 15.21
CA PHE A 25 6.05 10.07 14.11
C PHE A 25 6.66 11.22 13.28
N ILE A 26 5.87 12.23 12.92
CA ILE A 26 6.35 13.43 12.22
C ILE A 26 7.39 14.19 13.07
N ILE A 27 7.16 14.37 14.37
CA ILE A 27 8.09 15.06 15.26
C ILE A 27 9.47 14.37 15.28
N LEU A 28 9.53 13.03 15.22
CA LEU A 28 10.80 12.31 15.18
C LEU A 28 11.69 12.71 14.01
N TRP A 29 11.12 13.15 12.88
CA TRP A 29 11.87 13.63 11.73
C TRP A 29 12.58 14.96 11.97
N PHE A 30 12.13 15.75 12.93
CA PHE A 30 12.72 17.06 13.25
C PHE A 30 13.64 17.02 14.47
N LEU A 31 13.61 15.92 15.24
CA LEU A 31 14.45 15.78 16.42
C LEU A 31 15.86 15.33 16.02
N PRO A 32 16.92 16.11 16.32
CA PRO A 32 18.28 15.71 16.05
C PRO A 32 18.63 14.45 16.86
N THR A 33 19.41 13.55 16.27
CA THR A 33 19.84 12.34 16.96
C THR A 33 20.83 12.73 18.07
N PRO A 34 20.57 12.38 19.34
CA PRO A 34 21.55 12.55 20.41
C PRO A 34 22.89 11.91 20.02
N GLY A 35 23.99 12.65 20.21
CA GLY A 35 25.33 12.24 19.81
C GLY A 35 25.78 12.74 18.43
N ALA A 36 24.91 13.40 17.66
CA ALA A 36 25.25 14.05 16.38
C ALA A 36 25.32 15.59 16.47
N SER A 37 25.27 16.17 17.67
CA SER A 37 25.21 17.62 17.92
C SER A 37 26.24 18.48 17.13
N PRO A 38 27.53 18.08 17.01
CA PRO A 38 28.52 18.91 16.32
C PRO A 38 28.21 19.19 14.84
N LEU A 39 27.50 18.28 14.15
CA LEU A 39 27.14 18.49 12.73
C LEU A 39 25.95 19.43 12.55
N PHE A 40 25.01 19.42 13.50
CA PHE A 40 23.89 20.36 13.49
C PHE A 40 24.36 21.80 13.74
N GLU A 41 25.35 21.99 14.61
CA GLU A 41 25.96 23.30 14.88
C GLU A 41 26.71 23.88 13.68
N GLN A 42 27.19 23.03 12.77
CA GLN A 42 27.87 23.45 11.54
C GLN A 42 26.90 23.81 10.39
N GLY A 43 25.59 23.86 10.65
CA GLY A 43 24.59 24.20 9.64
C GLY A 43 24.41 23.12 8.57
N SER A 44 24.92 21.90 8.82
CA SER A 44 24.72 20.78 7.89
C SER A 44 23.27 20.32 7.98
N SER A 45 22.50 20.55 6.91
CA SER A 45 21.15 19.98 6.74
C SER A 45 21.28 18.49 6.46
N VAL A 46 21.63 17.69 7.47
CA VAL A 46 21.73 16.25 7.30
C VAL A 46 20.39 15.65 7.67
N SER A 47 19.47 15.58 6.70
CA SER A 47 18.18 14.88 6.83
C SER A 47 18.34 13.44 7.34
N TYR A 48 19.54 12.87 7.22
CA TYR A 48 19.93 11.54 7.69
C TYR A 48 20.39 11.45 9.16
N LEU A 49 20.43 12.56 9.91
CA LEU A 49 20.88 12.58 11.32
C LEU A 49 19.76 12.85 12.33
N THR A 50 18.52 12.65 11.96
CA THR A 50 17.37 12.82 12.84
C THR A 50 16.96 11.49 13.47
N LEU A 51 16.16 11.52 14.55
CA LEU A 51 15.63 10.30 15.15
C LEU A 51 14.77 9.50 14.16
N GLY A 52 14.13 10.20 13.21
CA GLY A 52 13.36 9.64 12.12
C GLY A 52 14.17 9.21 10.89
N ALA A 53 15.50 9.27 10.90
CA ALA A 53 16.34 9.05 9.71
C ALA A 53 16.11 7.71 9.00
N PHE A 54 15.87 6.63 9.75
CA PHE A 54 15.55 5.32 9.17
C PHE A 54 14.08 5.16 8.76
N ASN A 55 13.21 6.04 9.25
CA ASN A 55 11.77 6.00 8.96
C ASN A 55 11.17 4.60 9.28
N ILE A 56 10.13 4.17 8.57
CA ILE A 56 9.55 2.83 8.62
C ILE A 56 10.26 1.84 7.69
N THR A 57 11.28 2.26 6.96
CA THR A 57 11.93 1.48 5.90
C THR A 57 12.49 0.14 6.40
N PRO A 58 13.25 0.06 7.52
CA PRO A 58 13.73 -1.23 8.04
C PRO A 58 12.59 -2.19 8.34
N ILE A 59 11.46 -1.68 8.82
CA ILE A 59 10.27 -2.47 9.14
C ILE A 59 9.64 -2.98 7.84
N VAL A 60 9.41 -2.11 6.85
CA VAL A 60 8.89 -2.49 5.54
C VAL A 60 9.76 -3.56 4.87
N SER A 61 11.09 -3.39 4.88
CA SER A 61 12.04 -4.38 4.38
C SER A 61 11.92 -5.71 5.12
N ALA A 62 11.75 -5.70 6.45
CA ALA A 62 11.58 -6.91 7.23
C ALA A 62 10.25 -7.64 6.92
N PHE A 63 9.16 -6.92 6.66
CA PHE A 63 7.91 -7.54 6.21
C PHE A 63 8.07 -8.23 4.85
N MET A 64 8.76 -7.59 3.91
CA MET A 64 9.08 -8.20 2.62
C MET A 64 9.93 -9.46 2.78
N LEU A 65 11.01 -9.40 3.57
CA LEU A 65 11.90 -10.53 3.80
C LEU A 65 11.19 -11.69 4.49
N VAL A 66 10.35 -11.43 5.49
CA VAL A 66 9.58 -12.47 6.18
C VAL A 66 8.55 -13.10 5.25
N GLU A 67 7.87 -12.33 4.41
CA GLU A 67 6.92 -12.87 3.42
C GLU A 67 7.64 -13.73 2.36
N PHE A 68 8.83 -13.32 1.89
CA PHE A 68 9.67 -14.15 1.01
C PHE A 68 10.15 -15.42 1.70
N ALA A 69 10.63 -15.32 2.94
CA ALA A 69 11.02 -16.49 3.73
C ALA A 69 9.82 -17.44 3.93
N ALA A 70 8.63 -16.91 4.18
CA ALA A 70 7.41 -17.70 4.34
C ALA A 70 6.93 -18.36 3.03
N LEU A 71 7.36 -17.88 1.86
CA LEU A 71 7.15 -18.58 0.59
C LEU A 71 8.08 -19.78 0.45
N ILE A 72 9.33 -19.64 0.86
CA ILE A 72 10.38 -20.66 0.68
C ILE A 72 10.29 -21.74 1.76
N VAL A 73 10.08 -21.35 3.02
CA VAL A 73 10.12 -22.21 4.20
C VAL A 73 8.74 -22.87 4.41
N PRO A 74 8.58 -24.19 4.21
CA PRO A 74 7.26 -24.84 4.22
C PRO A 74 6.46 -24.69 5.53
N PRO A 75 7.07 -24.76 6.73
CA PRO A 75 6.35 -24.50 7.98
C PRO A 75 5.76 -23.08 8.06
N TRP A 76 6.46 -22.08 7.52
CA TRP A 76 6.01 -20.68 7.53
C TRP A 76 4.96 -20.41 6.45
N ARG A 77 4.97 -21.18 5.35
CA ARG A 77 3.92 -21.12 4.33
C ARG A 77 2.54 -21.40 4.92
N LYS A 78 2.44 -22.32 5.89
CA LYS A 78 1.18 -22.60 6.62
C LYS A 78 0.67 -21.35 7.36
N LEU A 79 1.57 -20.59 7.99
CA LEU A 79 1.20 -19.35 8.71
C LEU A 79 0.56 -18.29 7.80
N ARG A 80 0.83 -18.33 6.49
CA ARG A 80 0.23 -17.40 5.51
C ARG A 80 -1.24 -17.70 5.20
N ILE A 81 -1.67 -18.93 5.45
CA ILE A 81 -3.03 -19.42 5.15
C ILE A 81 -3.85 -19.72 6.41
N SER A 82 -3.23 -19.76 7.60
CA SER A 82 -3.91 -20.03 8.88
C SER A 82 -4.69 -18.83 9.47
N GLY A 83 -5.24 -17.94 8.62
CA GLY A 83 -5.99 -16.75 9.05
C GLY A 83 -5.22 -15.81 9.99
N VAL A 84 -5.98 -15.12 10.86
CA VAL A 84 -5.46 -14.12 11.81
C VAL A 84 -4.31 -14.64 12.70
N PRO A 85 -4.39 -15.81 13.37
CA PRO A 85 -3.33 -16.25 14.28
C PRO A 85 -2.00 -16.53 13.57
N GLY A 86 -2.06 -17.07 12.35
CA GLY A 86 -0.87 -17.30 11.51
C GLY A 86 -0.21 -15.98 11.10
N ARG A 87 -1.03 -15.03 10.64
CA ARG A 87 -0.56 -13.70 10.22
C ARG A 87 0.02 -12.88 11.36
N GLN A 88 -0.54 -12.96 12.56
CA GLN A 88 0.04 -12.32 13.75
C GLN A 88 1.46 -12.83 14.06
N LYS A 89 1.74 -14.11 13.87
CA LYS A 89 3.10 -14.66 14.09
C LYS A 89 4.10 -14.11 13.08
N LEU A 90 3.71 -14.05 11.80
CA LEU A 90 4.55 -13.44 10.75
C LEU A 90 4.78 -11.96 11.02
N ARG A 91 3.74 -11.22 11.39
CA ARG A 91 3.82 -9.79 11.76
C ARG A 91 4.80 -9.54 12.90
N ARG A 92 4.74 -10.34 13.97
CA ARG A 92 5.70 -10.26 15.09
C ARG A 92 7.13 -10.53 14.63
N ALA A 93 7.33 -11.55 13.79
CA ALA A 93 8.64 -11.84 13.23
C ALA A 93 9.18 -10.66 12.40
N SER A 94 8.32 -10.00 11.62
CA SER A 94 8.69 -8.81 10.84
C SER A 94 9.06 -7.61 11.72
N TYR A 95 8.36 -7.35 12.83
CA TYR A 95 8.76 -6.28 13.77
C TYR A 95 10.11 -6.57 14.41
N VAL A 96 10.35 -7.81 14.86
CA VAL A 96 11.63 -8.23 15.45
C VAL A 96 12.76 -8.09 14.42
N LEU A 97 12.55 -8.57 13.21
CA LEU A 97 13.54 -8.44 12.14
C LEU A 97 13.77 -6.98 11.75
N GLY A 98 12.73 -6.14 11.71
CA GLY A 98 12.86 -4.71 11.42
C GLY A 98 13.72 -3.98 12.45
N PHE A 99 13.57 -4.33 13.73
CA PHE A 99 14.43 -3.83 14.79
C PHE A 99 15.90 -4.28 14.61
N ILE A 100 16.12 -5.55 14.26
CA ILE A 100 17.47 -6.08 13.95
C ILE A 100 18.09 -5.36 12.74
N LEU A 101 17.32 -5.16 11.66
CA LEU A 101 17.80 -4.42 10.49
C LEU A 101 18.16 -2.97 10.82
N THR A 102 17.38 -2.33 11.69
CA THR A 102 17.70 -0.99 12.22
C THR A 102 19.03 -1.01 12.97
N ALA A 103 19.29 -2.03 13.79
CA ALA A 103 20.58 -2.16 14.50
C ALA A 103 21.76 -2.30 13.53
N ILE A 104 21.61 -3.11 12.49
CA ILE A 104 22.65 -3.33 11.47
C ILE A 104 22.91 -2.04 10.68
N GLN A 105 21.86 -1.42 10.14
CA GLN A 105 21.96 -0.18 9.36
C GLN A 105 22.48 0.98 10.20
N GLY A 106 21.97 1.12 11.43
CA GLY A 106 22.45 2.08 12.43
C GLY A 106 23.93 1.90 12.71
N SER A 107 24.36 0.66 12.97
CA SER A 107 25.79 0.37 13.24
C SER A 107 26.68 0.77 12.07
N ALA A 108 26.30 0.42 10.84
CA ALA A 108 27.04 0.80 9.64
C ALA A 108 27.13 2.33 9.49
N MET A 109 26.02 3.04 9.67
CA MET A 109 25.99 4.51 9.59
C MET A 109 26.87 5.15 10.67
N THR A 110 26.80 4.65 11.91
CA THR A 110 27.65 5.17 13.00
C THR A 110 29.14 4.91 12.79
N GLN A 111 29.52 3.79 12.15
CA GLN A 111 30.92 3.51 11.80
C GLN A 111 31.44 4.47 10.72
N MET A 112 30.63 4.75 9.70
CA MET A 112 30.97 5.73 8.66
C MET A 112 31.20 7.14 9.23
N LEU A 113 30.54 7.46 10.35
CA LEU A 113 30.61 8.77 11.00
C LEU A 113 31.58 8.82 12.19
N ALA A 114 32.18 7.69 12.57
CA ALA A 114 32.98 7.56 13.79
C ALA A 114 34.23 8.47 13.79
N ASP A 115 34.80 8.73 12.61
CA ASP A 115 35.98 9.59 12.46
C ASP A 115 35.65 11.10 12.53
N THR A 116 34.36 11.46 12.60
CA THR A 116 33.95 12.86 12.71
C THR A 116 34.07 13.34 14.15
N SER A 117 34.92 14.33 14.39
CA SER A 117 35.22 14.84 15.73
C SER A 117 33.96 15.25 16.51
N GLY A 118 33.84 14.75 17.73
CA GLY A 118 32.76 15.10 18.67
C GLY A 118 31.49 14.26 18.55
N MET A 119 31.41 13.35 17.58
CA MET A 119 30.29 12.41 17.50
C MET A 119 30.33 11.37 18.61
N GLN A 120 29.14 10.89 19.00
CA GLN A 120 28.97 9.78 19.95
C GLN A 120 28.22 8.62 19.28
N PRO A 121 28.92 7.76 18.50
CA PRO A 121 28.34 6.64 17.75
C PRO A 121 27.38 5.77 18.57
N GLY A 122 27.76 5.39 19.79
CA GLY A 122 26.94 4.54 20.64
C GLY A 122 25.60 5.19 21.03
N LEU A 123 25.61 6.49 21.34
CA LEU A 123 24.40 7.23 21.70
C LEU A 123 23.46 7.38 20.49
N MET A 124 24.02 7.60 19.30
CA MET A 124 23.24 7.67 18.06
C MET A 124 22.53 6.36 17.76
N LEU A 125 23.25 5.23 17.83
CA LEU A 125 22.69 3.90 17.60
C LEU A 125 21.55 3.59 18.57
N ILE A 126 21.76 3.82 19.88
CA ILE A 126 20.73 3.61 20.90
C ILE A 126 19.50 4.48 20.63
N SER A 127 19.70 5.72 20.20
CA SER A 127 18.63 6.66 19.89
C SER A 127 17.78 6.20 18.71
N TRP A 128 18.41 5.73 17.62
CA TRP A 128 17.69 5.17 16.46
C TRP A 128 16.95 3.87 16.79
N LEU A 129 17.52 3.00 17.63
CA LEU A 129 16.82 1.82 18.13
C LEU A 129 15.60 2.20 18.99
N GLY A 130 15.75 3.19 19.86
CA GLY A 130 14.65 3.74 20.65
C GLY A 130 13.53 4.31 19.76
N ALA A 131 13.89 5.08 18.73
CA ALA A 131 12.94 5.61 17.76
C ALA A 131 12.20 4.49 16.99
N CYS A 132 12.92 3.45 16.54
CA CYS A 132 12.31 2.30 15.86
C CYS A 132 11.32 1.55 16.76
N ALA A 133 11.69 1.30 18.03
CA ALA A 133 10.79 0.68 19.00
C ALA A 133 9.53 1.54 19.25
N LEU A 134 9.69 2.87 19.35
CA LEU A 134 8.57 3.81 19.48
C LEU A 134 7.66 3.75 18.24
N ILE A 135 8.22 3.80 17.03
CA ILE A 135 7.47 3.70 15.77
C ILE A 135 6.65 2.40 15.72
N ILE A 136 7.24 1.25 16.08
CA ILE A 136 6.51 -0.04 16.17
C ILE A 136 5.37 0.07 17.18
N GLY A 137 5.61 0.66 18.35
CA GLY A 137 4.58 0.88 19.37
C GLY A 137 3.42 1.73 18.88
N LEU A 138 3.71 2.81 18.14
CA LEU A 138 2.70 3.69 17.56
C LEU A 138 1.89 3.00 16.45
N LEU A 139 2.54 2.21 15.59
CA LEU A 139 1.85 1.39 14.58
C LEU A 139 0.83 0.44 15.24
N ILE A 140 1.26 -0.27 16.29
CA ILE A 140 0.39 -1.18 17.04
C ILE A 140 -0.75 -0.42 17.74
N ALA A 141 -0.50 0.79 18.25
CA ALA A 141 -1.52 1.61 18.88
C ALA A 141 -2.62 2.02 17.89
N ILE A 142 -2.24 2.44 16.67
CA ILE A 142 -3.18 2.76 15.59
C ILE A 142 -3.97 1.50 15.20
N GLU A 143 -3.31 0.37 14.97
CA GLU A 143 -3.98 -0.86 14.55
C GLU A 143 -5.04 -1.34 15.56
N ARG A 144 -4.77 -1.19 16.86
CA ARG A 144 -5.67 -1.67 17.93
C ARG A 144 -6.80 -0.71 18.28
N VAL A 145 -6.52 0.59 18.29
CA VAL A 145 -7.44 1.59 18.87
C VAL A 145 -7.74 2.73 17.91
N GLY A 146 -6.87 2.98 16.92
CA GLY A 146 -7.02 4.08 15.99
C GLY A 146 -8.03 3.83 14.86
N VAL A 147 -8.14 4.85 14.01
CA VAL A 147 -8.78 4.81 12.69
C VAL A 147 -7.71 4.72 11.62
N GLY A 148 -7.99 3.95 10.56
CA GLY A 148 -7.06 3.72 9.47
C GLY A 148 -6.06 2.61 9.74
N GLN A 149 -5.20 2.35 8.77
CA GLN A 149 -4.15 1.35 8.85
C GLN A 149 -2.80 2.02 9.13
N GLY A 150 -2.13 1.62 10.21
CA GLY A 150 -0.96 2.32 10.75
C GLY A 150 0.18 2.53 9.74
N PHE A 151 0.55 1.48 8.99
CA PHE A 151 1.62 1.59 7.99
C PHE A 151 1.28 2.55 6.87
N SER A 152 0.04 2.54 6.40
CA SER A 152 -0.43 3.38 5.31
C SER A 152 -0.35 4.85 5.73
N LEU A 153 -0.76 5.16 6.96
CA LEU A 153 -0.68 6.51 7.51
C LEU A 153 0.76 6.98 7.70
N PHE A 154 1.66 6.10 8.15
CA PHE A 154 3.08 6.45 8.32
C PHE A 154 3.80 6.61 6.97
N LEU A 155 3.46 5.80 5.97
CA LEU A 155 3.90 6.01 4.58
C LEU A 155 3.45 7.38 4.09
N LEU A 156 2.16 7.71 4.23
CA LEU A 156 1.63 9.01 3.83
C LEU A 156 2.39 10.15 4.53
N ALA A 157 2.57 10.06 5.84
CA ALA A 157 3.27 11.10 6.62
C ALA A 157 4.74 11.25 6.18
N ALA A 158 5.47 10.14 6.01
CA ALA A 158 6.84 10.16 5.54
C ALA A 158 6.97 10.85 4.18
N THR A 159 6.10 10.46 3.25
CA THR A 159 6.12 10.98 1.89
C THR A 159 5.74 12.45 1.82
N VAL A 160 4.79 12.89 2.65
CA VAL A 160 4.45 14.31 2.77
C VAL A 160 5.66 15.10 3.26
N LEU A 161 6.43 14.58 4.22
CA LEU A 161 7.65 15.24 4.71
C LEU A 161 8.76 15.32 3.66
N GLU A 162 9.01 14.22 2.95
CA GLU A 162 9.98 14.16 1.83
C GLU A 162 9.58 15.15 0.72
N THR A 163 8.29 15.21 0.41
CA THR A 163 7.71 16.17 -0.53
C THR A 163 7.97 17.61 -0.10
N PHE A 164 7.64 17.98 1.14
CA PHE A 164 7.81 19.36 1.63
C PHE A 164 9.26 19.82 1.58
N GLY A 165 10.21 18.97 1.97
CA GLY A 165 11.64 19.30 1.87
C GLY A 165 12.10 19.55 0.42
N THR A 166 11.45 18.90 -0.54
CA THR A 166 11.75 19.10 -1.97
C THR A 166 11.00 20.32 -2.55
N VAL A 167 9.80 20.61 -2.06
CA VAL A 167 9.03 21.80 -2.46
C VAL A 167 9.71 23.07 -1.97
N ASP A 168 10.27 23.09 -0.76
CA ASP A 168 11.03 24.25 -0.26
C ASP A 168 12.28 24.53 -1.12
N SER A 169 12.96 23.49 -1.58
CA SER A 169 14.12 23.64 -2.47
C SER A 169 13.72 24.09 -3.88
N LEU A 170 12.54 23.68 -4.36
CA LEU A 170 11.97 24.16 -5.62
C LEU A 170 11.47 25.60 -5.53
N PHE A 171 10.68 26.00 -4.53
CA PHE A 171 10.23 27.39 -4.40
C PHE A 171 11.40 28.37 -4.25
N ALA A 172 12.50 27.93 -3.63
CA ALA A 172 13.74 28.70 -3.59
C ALA A 172 14.40 28.86 -4.99
N TRP A 173 14.15 27.93 -5.91
CA TRP A 173 14.69 27.91 -7.28
C TRP A 173 13.73 28.55 -8.30
N GLU A 174 12.42 28.41 -8.11
CA GLU A 174 11.35 28.71 -9.07
C GLU A 174 10.78 30.13 -8.91
N LEU A 175 11.13 30.85 -7.82
CA LEU A 175 11.04 32.31 -7.80
C LEU A 175 11.86 32.99 -8.92
N VAL A 176 12.64 32.22 -9.70
CA VAL A 176 13.58 32.69 -10.73
C VAL A 176 13.18 32.29 -12.18
N SER A 177 12.21 31.38 -12.45
CA SER A 177 11.89 30.93 -13.83
C SER A 177 10.41 31.06 -14.24
N GLN A 178 10.17 31.22 -15.56
CA GLN A 178 9.02 31.90 -16.15
C GLN A 178 7.68 31.11 -16.22
N SER A 179 6.60 31.88 -16.32
CA SER A 179 5.20 31.63 -15.92
C SER A 179 4.31 30.82 -16.89
N GLY A 180 4.71 29.62 -17.32
CA GLY A 180 3.88 28.77 -18.22
C GLY A 180 3.75 27.30 -17.86
N GLU A 181 4.80 26.69 -17.30
CA GLU A 181 4.86 25.24 -17.06
C GLU A 181 4.06 24.81 -15.81
N ASP A 182 3.90 25.72 -14.85
CA ASP A 182 3.15 25.49 -13.59
C ASP A 182 1.71 25.05 -13.83
N LEU A 183 1.02 25.68 -14.79
CA LEU A 183 -0.39 25.38 -15.05
C LEU A 183 -0.56 23.96 -15.61
N VAL A 184 0.32 23.53 -16.50
CA VAL A 184 0.30 22.18 -17.06
C VAL A 184 0.54 21.15 -15.96
N SER A 185 1.49 21.42 -15.06
CA SER A 185 1.79 20.56 -13.91
C SER A 185 0.64 20.44 -12.92
N ILE A 186 -0.02 21.55 -12.59
CA ILE A 186 -1.22 21.55 -11.74
C ILE A 186 -2.36 20.76 -12.40
N VAL A 187 -2.63 20.99 -13.68
CA VAL A 187 -3.70 20.28 -14.41
C VAL A 187 -3.41 18.78 -14.49
N ALA A 188 -2.17 18.40 -14.78
CA ALA A 188 -1.77 17.00 -14.81
C ALA A 188 -1.89 16.33 -13.43
N LEU A 189 -1.52 17.03 -12.35
CA LEU A 189 -1.68 16.53 -10.98
C LEU A 189 -3.15 16.31 -10.64
N LEU A 190 -4.00 17.29 -10.95
CA LEU A 190 -5.45 17.18 -10.75
C LEU A 190 -6.06 16.05 -11.58
N ALA A 191 -5.56 15.82 -12.80
CA ALA A 191 -5.98 14.70 -13.64
C ALA A 191 -5.60 13.35 -13.02
N VAL A 192 -4.39 13.22 -12.45
CA VAL A 192 -3.97 12.01 -11.74
C VAL A 192 -4.80 11.79 -10.48
N VAL A 193 -5.02 12.83 -9.66
CA VAL A 193 -5.90 12.76 -8.47
C VAL A 193 -7.32 12.33 -8.88
N GLY A 194 -7.87 12.94 -9.93
CA GLY A 194 -9.20 12.62 -10.46
C GLY A 194 -9.28 11.18 -10.97
N ALA A 195 -8.26 10.71 -11.69
CA ALA A 195 -8.18 9.33 -12.18
C ALA A 195 -8.10 8.32 -11.02
N CYS A 196 -7.24 8.59 -10.02
CA CYS A 196 -7.13 7.78 -8.80
C CYS A 196 -8.47 7.75 -8.04
N TRP A 197 -9.10 8.90 -7.84
CA TRP A 197 -10.37 9.00 -7.14
C TRP A 197 -11.47 8.22 -7.86
N TRP A 198 -11.54 8.37 -9.18
CA TRP A 198 -12.51 7.68 -10.01
C TRP A 198 -12.31 6.16 -10.00
N ILE A 199 -11.07 5.66 -10.18
CA ILE A 199 -10.81 4.21 -10.20
C ILE A 199 -11.13 3.56 -8.85
N PHE A 200 -10.76 4.19 -7.73
CA PHE A 200 -10.96 3.62 -6.39
C PHE A 200 -12.40 3.70 -5.88
N ARG A 201 -13.19 4.67 -6.36
CA ARG A 201 -14.63 4.75 -6.04
C ARG A 201 -15.50 3.94 -6.98
N ARG A 202 -14.96 3.49 -8.11
CA ARG A 202 -15.71 2.67 -9.05
C ARG A 202 -16.14 1.36 -8.38
N PRO A 203 -17.39 0.89 -8.57
CA PRO A 203 -17.75 -0.45 -8.18
C PRO A 203 -16.86 -1.46 -8.92
N PRO A 204 -16.60 -2.65 -8.34
CA PRO A 204 -15.82 -3.68 -8.98
C PRO A 204 -16.33 -4.00 -10.39
N THR A 205 -15.43 -4.37 -11.30
CA THR A 205 -15.80 -4.55 -12.71
C THR A 205 -16.68 -5.79 -12.90
N LEU A 206 -17.79 -5.60 -13.61
CA LEU A 206 -18.77 -6.63 -13.97
C LEU A 206 -18.45 -7.27 -15.33
N GLY A 207 -18.70 -8.56 -15.50
CA GLY A 207 -18.71 -9.22 -16.82
C GLY A 207 -19.84 -8.71 -17.72
N THR A 208 -19.65 -8.75 -19.05
CA THR A 208 -20.60 -8.30 -20.11
C THR A 208 -21.71 -9.32 -20.45
N SER A 209 -22.28 -10.09 -19.52
CA SER A 209 -23.55 -10.76 -19.90
C SER A 209 -24.63 -9.67 -19.89
N ASN A 210 -24.74 -8.95 -21.01
CA ASN A 210 -25.53 -7.72 -21.15
C ASN A 210 -27.04 -7.92 -20.95
N ASP A 211 -27.54 -9.16 -20.87
CA ASP A 211 -28.99 -9.43 -20.87
C ASP A 211 -29.47 -10.40 -19.78
N GLU A 212 -28.59 -10.92 -18.93
CA GLU A 212 -28.99 -11.82 -17.85
C GLU A 212 -28.71 -11.14 -16.51
N ALA A 213 -29.75 -11.04 -15.67
CA ALA A 213 -29.58 -10.84 -14.23
C ALA A 213 -28.45 -11.78 -13.78
N PRO A 214 -27.54 -11.33 -12.92
CA PRO A 214 -26.43 -12.16 -12.52
C PRO A 214 -26.91 -13.57 -12.15
N PRO A 215 -26.22 -14.62 -12.61
CA PRO A 215 -26.72 -16.00 -12.59
C PRO A 215 -26.88 -16.60 -11.19
N THR A 216 -26.78 -15.79 -10.15
CA THR A 216 -26.86 -16.16 -8.74
C THR A 216 -27.44 -14.95 -8.01
N GLY A 217 -28.22 -15.12 -6.94
CA GLY A 217 -28.72 -14.01 -6.09
C GLY A 217 -27.63 -13.15 -5.41
N ILE A 218 -26.37 -13.32 -5.83
CA ILE A 218 -25.19 -12.53 -5.48
C ILE A 218 -25.26 -11.20 -6.24
N ASP A 219 -25.15 -10.08 -5.53
CA ASP A 219 -25.00 -8.78 -6.16
C ASP A 219 -23.57 -8.61 -6.71
N TRP A 220 -23.29 -9.15 -7.90
CA TRP A 220 -21.96 -9.04 -8.53
C TRP A 220 -21.50 -7.59 -8.72
N ARG A 221 -22.41 -6.60 -8.65
CA ARG A 221 -22.04 -5.17 -8.73
C ARG A 221 -21.22 -4.75 -7.53
N ARG A 222 -21.35 -5.47 -6.41
CA ARG A 222 -20.57 -5.27 -5.19
C ARG A 222 -19.32 -6.14 -5.16
N TRP A 223 -19.34 -7.27 -5.86
CA TRP A 223 -18.37 -8.34 -5.66
C TRP A 223 -17.48 -8.70 -6.85
N GLY A 224 -17.50 -7.93 -7.94
CA GLY A 224 -16.62 -8.15 -9.09
C GLY A 224 -15.10 -8.02 -8.80
N ILE A 225 -14.31 -7.95 -9.87
CA ILE A 225 -12.86 -7.77 -9.75
C ILE A 225 -12.53 -6.32 -9.43
N ILE A 226 -11.77 -6.13 -8.35
CA ILE A 226 -11.32 -4.81 -7.89
C ILE A 226 -10.17 -4.34 -8.78
N ALA A 227 -10.27 -3.11 -9.31
CA ALA A 227 -9.21 -2.45 -10.05
C ALA A 227 -8.49 -1.41 -9.14
N PRO A 228 -7.20 -1.12 -9.38
CA PRO A 228 -6.34 -1.68 -10.43
C PRO A 228 -5.84 -3.11 -10.11
N THR A 229 -5.86 -4.00 -11.09
CA THR A 229 -5.46 -5.41 -10.94
C THR A 229 -3.96 -5.64 -11.03
N MET A 230 -3.21 -4.67 -11.55
CA MET A 230 -1.74 -4.67 -11.63
C MET A 230 -1.06 -3.82 -10.55
N GLY A 231 -1.84 -2.98 -9.84
CA GLY A 231 -1.33 -2.03 -8.87
C GLY A 231 -0.26 -1.09 -9.44
N PHE A 232 0.72 -0.72 -8.61
CA PHE A 232 1.88 0.08 -9.01
C PHE A 232 3.12 -0.74 -9.39
N VAL A 233 3.02 -2.06 -9.39
CA VAL A 233 4.16 -2.94 -9.70
C VAL A 233 4.69 -2.68 -11.11
N SER A 234 3.79 -2.54 -12.09
CA SER A 234 4.18 -2.23 -13.47
C SER A 234 4.85 -0.86 -13.59
N LEU A 235 4.35 0.14 -12.87
CA LEU A 235 4.93 1.49 -12.85
C LEU A 235 6.34 1.42 -12.26
N ASN A 236 6.50 0.81 -11.08
CA ASN A 236 7.83 0.62 -10.48
C ASN A 236 8.78 -0.12 -11.42
N TRP A 237 8.36 -1.19 -12.09
CA TRP A 237 9.23 -1.89 -13.04
C TRP A 237 9.62 -1.04 -14.23
N ALA A 238 8.73 -0.19 -14.70
CA ALA A 238 9.01 0.69 -15.82
C ALA A 238 10.05 1.77 -15.48
N TYR A 239 10.07 2.26 -14.24
CA TYR A 239 11.10 3.20 -13.77
C TYR A 239 12.40 2.50 -13.34
N GLU A 240 12.30 1.38 -12.61
CA GLU A 240 13.44 0.74 -11.97
C GLU A 240 14.22 -0.25 -12.86
N MET A 241 13.58 -0.84 -13.88
CA MET A 241 14.32 -1.75 -14.78
C MET A 241 15.35 -1.01 -15.64
N PRO A 242 15.04 0.15 -16.25
CA PRO A 242 16.04 0.92 -16.96
C PRO A 242 17.20 1.38 -16.06
N THR A 243 16.92 1.83 -14.84
CA THR A 243 17.97 2.25 -13.88
C THR A 243 18.84 1.06 -13.46
N LEU A 244 18.25 -0.11 -13.21
CA LEU A 244 18.99 -1.34 -12.92
C LEU A 244 19.87 -1.76 -14.10
N ILE A 245 19.34 -1.77 -15.33
CA ILE A 245 20.11 -2.13 -16.53
C ILE A 245 21.28 -1.15 -16.73
N ALA A 246 21.03 0.15 -16.55
CA ALA A 246 22.06 1.18 -16.63
C ALA A 246 23.13 0.98 -15.54
N ALA A 247 22.72 0.70 -14.30
CA ALA A 247 23.63 0.44 -13.19
C ALA A 247 24.51 -0.80 -13.45
N ILE A 248 23.93 -1.90 -13.95
CA ILE A 248 24.67 -3.10 -14.36
C ILE A 248 25.65 -2.76 -15.49
N LYS A 249 25.21 -2.03 -16.51
CA LYS A 249 26.08 -1.63 -17.63
C LYS A 249 27.26 -0.79 -17.15
N ASN A 250 27.02 0.18 -16.28
CA ASN A 250 28.07 1.04 -15.71
C ASN A 250 29.02 0.28 -14.78
N TYR A 251 28.55 -0.78 -14.12
CA TYR A 251 29.40 -1.62 -13.27
C TYR A 251 30.30 -2.58 -14.07
N TYR A 252 29.81 -3.12 -15.20
CA TYR A 252 30.52 -4.13 -15.98
C TYR A 252 31.30 -3.58 -17.17
N VAL A 253 30.88 -2.45 -17.71
CA VAL A 253 31.54 -1.80 -18.82
C VAL A 253 32.10 -0.51 -18.23
N ASP A 254 33.43 -0.42 -18.11
CA ASP A 254 34.18 0.81 -17.78
C ASP A 254 33.96 1.87 -18.88
N VAL A 255 32.70 2.26 -19.10
CA VAL A 255 32.36 3.39 -19.93
C VAL A 255 32.67 4.60 -19.08
N PRO A 256 33.62 5.46 -19.50
CA PRO A 256 33.90 6.69 -18.79
C PRO A 256 32.58 7.43 -18.57
N SER A 257 32.30 7.80 -17.32
CA SER A 257 31.05 8.41 -16.84
C SER A 257 30.73 9.79 -17.43
N HIS A 258 31.40 10.17 -18.52
CA HIS A 258 31.24 11.44 -19.21
C HIS A 258 30.02 11.36 -20.15
N GLY A 259 28.84 11.55 -19.57
CA GLY A 259 27.63 11.86 -20.35
C GLY A 259 26.55 10.77 -20.43
N ALA A 260 26.56 9.77 -19.55
CA ALA A 260 25.35 8.99 -19.29
C ALA A 260 24.35 9.85 -18.52
N GLY A 261 23.83 10.90 -19.16
CA GLY A 261 22.64 11.58 -18.66
C GLY A 261 21.57 10.52 -18.41
N HIS A 262 20.81 10.66 -17.33
CA HIS A 262 19.56 9.93 -17.19
C HIS A 262 18.86 9.97 -18.55
N PRO A 263 18.38 8.83 -19.10
CA PRO A 263 17.69 8.83 -20.38
C PRO A 263 16.61 9.90 -20.30
N SER A 264 16.87 11.05 -20.92
CA SER A 264 15.92 12.15 -20.89
C SER A 264 14.69 11.59 -21.58
N PRO A 265 13.48 11.77 -21.03
CA PRO A 265 12.23 11.24 -21.57
C PRO A 265 11.86 11.93 -22.89
N GLY A 266 12.75 11.90 -23.88
CA GLY A 266 12.44 12.17 -25.26
C GLY A 266 11.70 10.97 -25.85
N TRP A 267 10.96 11.22 -26.92
CA TRP A 267 10.20 10.23 -27.69
C TRP A 267 11.12 9.29 -28.50
N ASN A 268 12.10 8.70 -27.84
CA ASN A 268 13.11 7.81 -28.40
C ASN A 268 12.69 6.34 -28.19
N ALA A 269 13.51 5.40 -28.68
CA ALA A 269 13.29 3.97 -28.52
C ALA A 269 13.03 3.57 -27.05
N ASP A 270 13.68 4.24 -26.09
CA ASP A 270 13.53 4.00 -24.66
C ASP A 270 12.08 4.21 -24.17
N PHE A 271 11.37 5.22 -24.71
CA PHE A 271 9.97 5.48 -24.37
C PHE A 271 9.06 4.30 -24.75
N PHE A 272 9.25 3.75 -25.95
CA PHE A 272 8.47 2.60 -26.41
C PHE A 272 8.81 1.32 -25.64
N ILE A 273 10.07 1.16 -25.23
CA ILE A 273 10.47 0.05 -24.35
C ILE A 273 9.77 0.19 -22.99
N VAL A 274 9.78 1.38 -22.39
CA VAL A 274 9.13 1.66 -21.10
C VAL A 274 7.62 1.39 -21.19
N ILE A 275 6.92 1.87 -22.23
CA ILE A 275 5.50 1.55 -22.46
C ILE A 275 5.28 0.04 -22.66
N GLY A 276 6.14 -0.62 -23.43
CA GLY A 276 6.09 -2.07 -23.63
C GLY A 276 6.20 -2.83 -22.30
N VAL A 277 7.14 -2.45 -21.44
CA VAL A 277 7.32 -3.00 -20.09
C VAL A 277 6.11 -2.70 -19.20
N LEU A 278 5.56 -1.49 -19.25
CA LEU A 278 4.35 -1.12 -18.50
C LEU A 278 3.16 -2.02 -18.88
N ILE A 279 2.91 -2.19 -20.18
CA ILE A 279 1.76 -2.95 -20.68
C ILE A 279 1.96 -4.44 -20.41
N LEU A 280 3.07 -5.02 -20.89
CA LEU A 280 3.32 -6.45 -20.78
C LEU A 280 3.56 -6.87 -19.33
N GLY A 281 4.34 -6.10 -18.58
CA GLY A 281 4.57 -6.29 -17.15
C GLY A 281 3.28 -6.14 -16.35
N GLY A 282 2.40 -5.21 -16.72
CA GLY A 282 1.08 -5.03 -16.16
C GLY A 282 0.14 -6.21 -16.35
N ILE A 283 0.02 -6.70 -17.58
CA ILE A 283 -0.76 -7.89 -17.91
C ILE A 283 -0.21 -9.10 -17.14
N PHE A 284 1.12 -9.28 -17.17
CA PHE A 284 1.78 -10.36 -16.45
C PHE A 284 1.52 -10.29 -14.93
N ALA A 285 1.66 -9.12 -14.32
CA ALA A 285 1.38 -8.89 -12.90
C ALA A 285 -0.09 -9.20 -12.58
N SER A 286 -1.04 -8.76 -13.43
CA SER A 286 -2.45 -9.08 -13.24
C SER A 286 -2.72 -10.58 -13.33
N MET A 287 -2.10 -11.29 -14.27
CA MET A 287 -2.21 -12.76 -14.37
C MET A 287 -1.60 -13.47 -13.16
N LEU A 288 -0.50 -12.94 -12.63
CA LEU A 288 0.18 -13.47 -11.46
C LEU A 288 -0.67 -13.31 -10.19
N PHE A 289 -1.27 -12.14 -10.00
CA PHE A 289 -2.07 -11.84 -8.81
C PHE A 289 -3.50 -12.41 -8.89
N TYR A 290 -4.08 -12.50 -10.08
CA TYR A 290 -5.42 -13.06 -10.32
C TYR A 290 -5.32 -14.39 -11.08
N ARG A 291 -4.66 -15.38 -10.49
CA ARG A 291 -4.58 -16.74 -11.07
C ARG A 291 -5.98 -17.33 -11.22
N GLN A 292 -6.49 -17.32 -12.45
CA GLN A 292 -7.89 -17.63 -12.77
C GLN A 292 -8.39 -18.94 -12.15
N ARG A 293 -7.57 -20.00 -12.13
CA ARG A 293 -7.96 -21.30 -11.56
C ARG A 293 -8.33 -21.21 -10.07
N TYR A 294 -7.54 -20.50 -9.26
CA TYR A 294 -7.80 -20.36 -7.83
C TYR A 294 -8.99 -19.45 -7.57
N VAL A 295 -9.07 -18.34 -8.31
CA VAL A 295 -10.18 -17.40 -8.16
C VAL A 295 -11.49 -18.07 -8.53
N LEU A 296 -11.55 -18.79 -9.65
CA LEU A 296 -12.74 -19.53 -10.06
C LEU A 296 -13.14 -20.61 -9.07
N GLY A 297 -12.19 -21.32 -8.47
CA GLY A 297 -12.48 -22.34 -7.45
C GLY A 297 -13.12 -21.75 -6.19
N LEU A 298 -12.60 -20.61 -5.71
CA LEU A 298 -13.18 -19.90 -4.57
C LEU A 298 -14.58 -19.39 -4.88
N TRP A 299 -14.75 -18.80 -6.07
CA TRP A 299 -16.04 -18.29 -6.51
C TRP A 299 -17.06 -19.37 -6.80
N SER A 300 -16.65 -20.55 -7.26
CA SER A 300 -17.58 -21.67 -7.46
C SER A 300 -18.13 -22.18 -6.14
N ALA A 301 -17.29 -22.26 -5.11
CA ALA A 301 -17.72 -22.67 -3.77
C ALA A 301 -18.80 -21.71 -3.24
N VAL A 302 -18.52 -20.40 -3.28
CA VAL A 302 -19.51 -19.41 -2.85
C VAL A 302 -20.75 -19.40 -3.76
N ALA A 303 -20.59 -19.50 -5.08
CA ALA A 303 -21.72 -19.50 -6.00
C ALA A 303 -22.70 -20.66 -5.74
N GLU A 304 -22.19 -21.86 -5.49
CA GLU A 304 -23.00 -23.05 -5.15
C GLU A 304 -23.84 -22.82 -3.88
N VAL A 305 -23.28 -22.11 -2.91
CA VAL A 305 -23.94 -21.81 -1.64
C VAL A 305 -25.08 -20.79 -1.82
N PHE A 306 -24.97 -19.86 -2.76
CA PHE A 306 -26.03 -18.89 -3.08
C PHE A 306 -27.05 -19.42 -4.10
N ASP A 307 -26.63 -20.25 -5.04
CA ASP A 307 -27.45 -20.85 -6.07
C ASP A 307 -26.91 -22.26 -6.44
N PRO A 308 -27.52 -23.32 -5.90
CA PRO A 308 -27.13 -24.70 -6.20
C PRO A 308 -27.33 -25.09 -7.68
N SER A 309 -28.14 -24.34 -8.43
CA SER A 309 -28.38 -24.60 -9.86
C SER A 309 -27.33 -23.96 -10.78
N TYR A 310 -26.31 -23.36 -10.18
CA TYR A 310 -25.32 -22.58 -10.88
C TYR A 310 -24.45 -23.37 -11.86
N GLU A 311 -24.25 -22.82 -13.06
CA GLU A 311 -23.38 -23.40 -14.09
C GLU A 311 -21.93 -22.87 -14.00
N PRO A 312 -20.91 -23.70 -13.72
CA PRO A 312 -19.51 -23.27 -13.62
C PRO A 312 -18.96 -22.64 -14.91
N ALA A 313 -19.50 -23.03 -16.08
CA ALA A 313 -19.11 -22.47 -17.36
C ALA A 313 -19.50 -20.97 -17.47
N LYS A 314 -20.67 -20.60 -16.96
CA LYS A 314 -21.12 -19.20 -16.90
C LYS A 314 -20.23 -18.38 -15.98
N LEU A 315 -19.78 -18.93 -14.84
CA LEU A 315 -18.80 -18.28 -13.94
C LEU A 315 -17.55 -17.90 -14.66
N LYS A 316 -16.99 -18.88 -15.36
CA LYS A 316 -15.72 -18.74 -16.03
C LYS A 316 -15.79 -17.68 -17.12
N ALA A 317 -16.88 -17.66 -17.89
CA ALA A 317 -17.11 -16.63 -18.91
C ALA A 317 -17.27 -15.24 -18.28
N HIS A 318 -18.08 -15.12 -17.22
CA HIS A 318 -18.31 -13.85 -16.53
C HIS A 318 -17.02 -13.30 -15.92
N PHE A 319 -16.30 -14.12 -15.16
CA PHE A 319 -15.03 -13.78 -14.54
C PHE A 319 -13.98 -13.37 -15.57
N LYS A 320 -13.85 -14.12 -16.68
CA LYS A 320 -12.92 -13.77 -17.76
C LYS A 320 -13.23 -12.39 -18.35
N SER A 321 -14.50 -12.10 -18.61
CA SER A 321 -14.94 -10.78 -19.12
C SER A 321 -14.66 -9.66 -18.11
N ALA A 322 -14.99 -9.88 -16.84
CA ALA A 322 -14.68 -8.94 -15.75
C ALA A 322 -13.17 -8.68 -15.66
N TRP A 323 -12.34 -9.72 -15.74
CA TRP A 323 -10.88 -9.62 -15.62
C TRP A 323 -10.29 -8.82 -16.77
N ILE A 324 -10.71 -9.08 -18.01
CA ILE A 324 -10.27 -8.31 -19.19
C ILE A 324 -10.60 -6.83 -19.02
N LYS A 325 -11.82 -6.48 -18.59
CA LYS A 325 -12.19 -5.08 -18.33
C LYS A 325 -11.34 -4.46 -17.22
N ALA A 326 -11.09 -5.19 -16.14
CA ALA A 326 -10.27 -4.71 -15.03
C ALA A 326 -8.83 -4.45 -15.48
N VAL A 327 -8.25 -5.32 -16.31
CA VAL A 327 -6.92 -5.14 -16.91
C VAL A 327 -6.92 -3.93 -17.83
N GLN A 328 -7.89 -3.78 -18.73
CA GLN A 328 -8.00 -2.60 -19.60
C GLN A 328 -8.09 -1.30 -18.81
N LEU A 329 -8.90 -1.29 -17.75
CA LEU A 329 -9.05 -0.15 -16.85
C LEU A 329 -7.73 0.18 -16.13
N SER A 330 -7.03 -0.85 -15.66
CA SER A 330 -5.74 -0.70 -14.98
C SER A 330 -4.66 -0.18 -15.92
N LEU A 331 -4.63 -0.67 -17.16
CA LEU A 331 -3.73 -0.17 -18.20
C LEU A 331 -4.02 1.29 -18.53
N ALA A 332 -5.29 1.66 -18.71
CA ALA A 332 -5.67 3.05 -18.96
C ALA A 332 -5.24 3.97 -17.81
N PHE A 333 -5.46 3.53 -16.57
CA PHE A 333 -5.02 4.24 -15.37
C PHE A 333 -3.50 4.44 -15.34
N VAL A 334 -2.73 3.37 -15.57
CA VAL A 334 -1.26 3.42 -15.58
C VAL A 334 -0.73 4.29 -16.71
N VAL A 335 -1.35 4.28 -17.89
CA VAL A 335 -0.99 5.15 -19.00
C VAL A 335 -1.27 6.62 -18.67
N VAL A 336 -2.43 6.95 -18.10
CA VAL A 336 -2.74 8.33 -17.67
C VAL A 336 -1.72 8.83 -16.66
N VAL A 337 -1.39 7.99 -15.67
CA VAL A 337 -0.36 8.28 -14.65
C VAL A 337 1.00 8.53 -15.30
N PHE A 338 1.44 7.64 -16.19
CA PHE A 338 2.73 7.74 -16.88
C PHE A 338 2.81 8.96 -17.82
N VAL A 339 1.72 9.26 -18.56
CA VAL A 339 1.66 10.42 -19.46
C VAL A 339 1.69 11.71 -18.65
N ALA A 340 0.96 11.79 -17.53
CA ALA A 340 1.01 12.96 -16.65
C ALA A 340 2.42 13.19 -16.10
N ASP A 341 3.09 12.12 -15.66
CA ASP A 341 4.48 12.18 -15.21
C ASP A 341 5.44 12.65 -16.32
N THR A 342 5.29 12.12 -17.54
CA THR A 342 6.13 12.51 -18.69
C THR A 342 5.91 13.96 -19.12
N VAL A 343 4.66 14.43 -19.19
CA VAL A 343 4.31 15.76 -19.69
C VAL A 343 4.79 16.87 -18.74
N THR A 344 4.86 16.59 -17.45
CA THR A 344 5.24 17.60 -16.45
C THR A 344 6.74 17.82 -16.33
N HIS A 345 7.57 17.05 -17.06
CA HIS A 345 9.04 17.19 -17.14
C HIS A 345 9.75 17.30 -15.77
N GLY A 346 9.07 16.94 -14.66
CA GLY A 346 9.36 17.46 -13.32
C GLY A 346 8.08 17.46 -12.46
N ILE A 347 8.00 18.25 -11.39
CA ILE A 347 6.87 18.44 -10.43
C ILE A 347 6.04 17.18 -10.04
N ILE A 348 5.31 16.50 -10.94
CA ILE A 348 4.74 15.16 -10.68
C ILE A 348 5.82 14.09 -10.59
N GLY A 349 6.94 14.22 -11.31
CA GLY A 349 8.12 13.36 -11.08
C GLY A 349 8.75 13.57 -9.71
N LEU A 350 8.54 14.75 -9.12
CA LEU A 350 9.08 15.16 -7.81
C LEU A 350 8.15 14.76 -6.65
N LEU A 351 6.83 14.91 -6.86
CA LEU A 351 5.81 14.37 -5.98
C LEU A 351 5.64 12.86 -6.13
N GLY A 352 6.02 12.27 -7.27
CA GLY A 352 5.73 10.90 -7.69
C GLY A 352 4.23 10.65 -7.95
N ALA A 353 3.83 10.32 -9.17
CA ALA A 353 2.43 9.94 -9.42
C ALA A 353 1.95 8.72 -8.59
N ILE A 354 2.91 7.86 -8.18
CA ILE A 354 2.71 6.77 -7.21
C ILE A 354 2.24 7.32 -5.86
N ILE A 355 2.87 8.39 -5.40
CA ILE A 355 2.57 9.02 -4.11
C ILE A 355 1.19 9.66 -4.13
N VAL A 356 0.83 10.30 -5.24
CA VAL A 356 -0.51 10.85 -5.41
C VAL A 356 -1.54 9.72 -5.28
N GLY A 357 -1.33 8.60 -5.98
CA GLY A 357 -2.29 7.51 -5.97
C GLY A 357 -2.41 6.79 -4.62
N TRP A 358 -1.32 6.55 -3.88
CA TRP A 358 -1.50 6.00 -2.53
C TRP A 358 -2.17 6.98 -1.57
N SER A 359 -1.98 8.29 -1.76
CA SER A 359 -2.54 9.30 -0.85
C SER A 359 -4.05 9.36 -1.02
N VAL A 360 -4.50 9.33 -2.28
CA VAL A 360 -5.92 9.22 -2.63
C VAL A 360 -6.50 7.90 -2.13
N ALA A 361 -5.78 6.77 -2.28
CA ALA A 361 -6.23 5.48 -1.78
C ALA A 361 -6.45 5.48 -0.25
N ILE A 362 -5.49 6.02 0.50
CA ILE A 362 -5.55 6.15 1.96
C ILE A 362 -6.70 7.06 2.38
N ALA A 363 -6.88 8.20 1.71
CA ALA A 363 -7.97 9.12 2.00
C ALA A 363 -9.35 8.46 1.79
N ILE A 364 -9.51 7.68 0.72
CA ILE A 364 -10.76 6.94 0.44
C ILE A 364 -10.99 5.84 1.49
N ASP A 365 -9.96 5.07 1.83
CA ASP A 365 -10.08 4.01 2.85
C ASP A 365 -10.44 4.61 4.23
N LEU A 366 -9.81 5.72 4.63
CA LEU A 366 -10.16 6.46 5.85
C LEU A 366 -11.59 6.98 5.83
N GLN A 367 -12.01 7.58 4.71
CA GLN A 367 -13.37 8.11 4.57
C GLN A 367 -14.41 6.99 4.71
N ARG A 368 -14.17 5.83 4.10
CA ARG A 368 -15.04 4.65 4.21
C ARG A 368 -15.11 4.16 5.64
N GLU A 369 -13.98 4.04 6.32
CA GLU A 369 -13.94 3.59 7.72
C GLU A 369 -14.66 4.56 8.65
N ILE A 370 -14.39 5.86 8.55
CA ILE A 370 -15.06 6.90 9.35
C ILE A 370 -16.57 6.86 9.14
N SER A 371 -17.01 6.81 7.88
CA SER A 371 -18.45 6.75 7.54
C SER A 371 -19.12 5.51 8.12
N PHE A 372 -18.45 4.35 8.02
CA PHE A 372 -18.96 3.09 8.55
C PHE A 372 -19.04 3.09 10.08
N ARG A 373 -18.02 3.63 10.77
CA ARG A 373 -18.03 3.79 12.24
C ARG A 373 -19.11 4.73 12.74
N LEU A 374 -19.40 5.81 12.01
CA LEU A 374 -20.50 6.71 12.35
C LEU A 374 -21.85 5.98 12.29
N GLN A 375 -22.05 5.13 11.28
CA GLN A 375 -23.29 4.37 11.07
C GLN A 375 -23.44 3.19 12.05
N HIS A 376 -22.36 2.45 12.30
CA HIS A 376 -22.42 1.15 12.98
C HIS A 376 -21.71 1.10 14.34
N GLY A 377 -21.03 2.17 14.75
CA GLY A 377 -20.36 2.26 16.04
C GLY A 377 -19.01 1.55 16.08
N ALA A 378 -18.71 0.89 17.21
CA ALA A 378 -17.44 0.20 17.42
C ALA A 378 -17.34 -1.06 16.54
N LEU A 379 -16.18 -1.23 15.91
CA LEU A 379 -15.91 -2.32 14.97
C LEU A 379 -14.90 -3.31 15.55
N GLY A 380 -15.09 -4.59 15.28
CA GLY A 380 -14.13 -5.65 15.53
C GLY A 380 -13.63 -6.26 14.22
N VAL A 381 -12.38 -6.71 14.20
CA VAL A 381 -11.78 -7.41 13.06
C VAL A 381 -12.16 -8.89 13.13
N VAL A 382 -12.73 -9.40 12.05
CA VAL A 382 -13.17 -10.79 11.88
C VAL A 382 -12.06 -11.61 11.22
N ASP A 383 -11.45 -11.08 10.17
CA ASP A 383 -10.35 -11.73 9.44
C ASP A 383 -9.37 -10.73 8.80
N GLU A 384 -8.17 -11.20 8.45
CA GLU A 384 -7.08 -10.46 7.80
C GLU A 384 -6.73 -11.05 6.42
N VAL A 385 -7.23 -10.42 5.37
CA VAL A 385 -7.08 -10.87 3.99
C VAL A 385 -5.91 -10.16 3.32
N HIS A 386 -4.99 -10.91 2.73
CA HIS A 386 -3.88 -10.34 1.97
C HIS A 386 -4.11 -10.39 0.46
N ARG A 387 -5.11 -11.14 0.00
CA ARG A 387 -5.34 -11.45 -1.41
C ARG A 387 -6.63 -10.79 -1.86
N LEU A 388 -6.54 -9.78 -2.72
CA LEU A 388 -7.71 -9.02 -3.16
C LEU A 388 -8.78 -9.85 -3.86
N TYR A 389 -8.41 -10.94 -4.52
CA TYR A 389 -9.39 -11.81 -5.18
C TYR A 389 -10.20 -12.67 -4.20
N VAL A 390 -9.74 -12.82 -2.96
CA VAL A 390 -10.44 -13.55 -1.89
C VAL A 390 -11.49 -12.68 -1.22
N LEU A 391 -11.25 -11.36 -1.23
CA LEU A 391 -12.08 -10.39 -0.54
C LEU A 391 -13.57 -10.45 -0.93
N PRO A 392 -13.98 -10.43 -2.21
CA PRO A 392 -15.40 -10.37 -2.52
C PRO A 392 -16.20 -11.62 -2.11
N PRO A 393 -15.70 -12.86 -2.30
CA PRO A 393 -16.32 -14.06 -1.74
C PRO A 393 -16.59 -13.98 -0.24
N GLU A 394 -15.60 -13.59 0.57
CA GLU A 394 -15.75 -13.50 2.03
C GLU A 394 -16.74 -12.41 2.46
N LEU A 395 -16.70 -11.25 1.81
CA LEU A 395 -17.67 -10.20 2.07
C LEU A 395 -19.10 -10.64 1.72
N ALA A 396 -19.29 -11.37 0.62
CA ALA A 396 -20.59 -11.89 0.23
C ALA A 396 -21.16 -12.85 1.29
N LEU A 397 -20.34 -13.73 1.87
CA LEU A 397 -20.77 -14.66 2.93
C LEU A 397 -21.25 -13.93 4.18
N ILE A 398 -20.52 -12.91 4.61
CA ILE A 398 -20.87 -12.09 5.78
C ILE A 398 -22.16 -11.30 5.50
N GLU A 399 -22.25 -10.64 4.33
CA GLU A 399 -23.43 -9.86 3.96
C GLU A 399 -24.68 -10.72 3.79
N ARG A 400 -24.55 -11.99 3.38
CA ARG A 400 -25.68 -12.93 3.30
C ARG A 400 -26.39 -13.14 4.64
N ARG A 401 -25.65 -13.06 5.75
CA ARG A 401 -26.23 -13.11 7.10
C ARG A 401 -26.84 -11.77 7.56
N GLY A 402 -26.89 -10.78 6.66
CA GLY A 402 -27.33 -9.42 6.97
C GLY A 402 -26.39 -8.69 7.92
N ILE A 403 -25.12 -9.11 8.00
CA ILE A 403 -24.10 -8.46 8.82
C ILE A 403 -23.43 -7.37 7.96
N PRO A 404 -23.49 -6.09 8.36
CA PRO A 404 -22.75 -5.05 7.65
C PRO A 404 -21.25 -5.28 7.86
N VAL A 405 -20.49 -5.20 6.77
CA VAL A 405 -19.03 -5.43 6.77
C VAL A 405 -18.29 -4.34 6.01
N LEU A 406 -17.11 -3.98 6.52
CA LEU A 406 -16.17 -3.06 5.90
C LEU A 406 -14.85 -3.78 5.64
N ALA A 407 -14.31 -3.63 4.42
CA ALA A 407 -12.96 -4.08 4.08
C ALA A 407 -11.96 -2.92 4.18
N ARG A 408 -11.30 -2.77 5.33
CA ARG A 408 -10.33 -1.69 5.59
C ARG A 408 -9.08 -1.85 4.71
N ALA A 409 -8.51 -0.72 4.26
CA ALA A 409 -7.28 -0.66 3.47
C ALA A 409 -7.36 -1.32 2.06
N THR A 410 -8.56 -1.47 1.50
CA THR A 410 -8.77 -2.15 0.22
C THR A 410 -8.16 -1.37 -0.94
N CYS A 411 -8.34 -0.05 -0.98
CA CYS A 411 -7.78 0.79 -2.03
C CYS A 411 -6.26 0.77 -1.96
N MET A 412 -5.69 0.96 -0.77
CA MET A 412 -4.25 0.92 -0.59
C MET A 412 -3.67 -0.44 -0.98
N ARG A 413 -4.31 -1.55 -0.57
CA ARG A 413 -3.86 -2.89 -0.95
C ARG A 413 -3.90 -3.16 -2.46
N SER A 414 -4.84 -2.54 -3.19
CA SER A 414 -4.92 -2.66 -4.66
C SER A 414 -3.75 -2.04 -5.41
N LEU A 415 -3.04 -1.13 -4.76
CA LEU A 415 -1.80 -0.57 -5.29
C LEU A 415 -0.59 -1.47 -5.02
N PHE A 416 -0.57 -2.14 -3.85
CA PHE A 416 0.58 -2.89 -3.33
C PHE A 416 0.33 -4.40 -3.21
N HIS A 417 -0.27 -5.02 -4.25
CA HIS A 417 -0.63 -6.45 -4.29
C HIS A 417 0.31 -7.38 -3.53
N PHE A 418 1.45 -7.74 -4.12
CA PHE A 418 2.42 -8.62 -3.46
C PHE A 418 3.37 -7.86 -2.52
N PHE A 419 3.66 -6.61 -2.85
CA PHE A 419 4.70 -5.80 -2.20
C PHE A 419 4.24 -5.02 -0.96
N GLY A 420 2.99 -5.18 -0.53
CA GLY A 420 2.46 -4.52 0.66
C GLY A 420 2.08 -5.44 1.82
N PRO A 421 2.80 -6.53 2.15
CA PRO A 421 2.35 -7.50 3.17
C PRO A 421 2.16 -6.89 4.57
N TYR A 422 2.66 -5.68 4.78
CA TYR A 422 2.47 -4.85 5.98
C TYR A 422 1.13 -4.06 5.98
N ILE A 423 0.33 -4.15 4.92
CA ILE A 423 -1.00 -3.54 4.78
C ILE A 423 -2.02 -4.67 4.54
N PRO A 424 -2.47 -5.37 5.59
CA PRO A 424 -3.55 -6.34 5.45
C PRO A 424 -4.86 -5.63 5.12
N ILE A 425 -5.74 -6.31 4.40
CA ILE A 425 -7.15 -5.93 4.31
C ILE A 425 -7.83 -6.54 5.53
N GLU A 426 -8.45 -5.72 6.34
CA GLU A 426 -9.14 -6.21 7.53
C GLU A 426 -10.64 -6.19 7.30
N LEU A 427 -11.28 -7.34 7.53
CA LEU A 427 -12.72 -7.46 7.50
C LEU A 427 -13.26 -7.02 8.86
N MET A 428 -13.96 -5.89 8.86
CA MET A 428 -14.47 -5.27 10.08
C MET A 428 -15.99 -5.31 10.11
N VAL A 429 -16.56 -5.77 11.22
CA VAL A 429 -18.01 -5.79 11.47
C VAL A 429 -18.32 -5.10 12.80
N PRO A 430 -19.58 -4.73 13.08
CA PRO A 430 -19.95 -4.23 14.40
C PRO A 430 -19.52 -5.21 15.49
N ILE A 431 -18.94 -4.72 16.59
CA ILE A 431 -18.32 -5.59 17.61
C ILE A 431 -19.28 -6.66 18.17
N ALA A 432 -20.58 -6.35 18.20
CA ALA A 432 -21.63 -7.27 18.65
C ALA A 432 -21.94 -8.43 17.69
N ARG A 433 -21.39 -8.42 16.46
CA ARG A 433 -21.63 -9.41 15.41
C ARG A 433 -20.34 -10.13 14.98
N VAL A 434 -19.23 -9.97 15.71
CA VAL A 434 -17.92 -10.55 15.36
C VAL A 434 -17.99 -12.08 15.36
N GLU A 435 -18.51 -12.70 16.41
CA GLU A 435 -18.62 -14.16 16.52
C GLU A 435 -19.47 -14.75 15.39
N GLU A 436 -20.65 -14.17 15.11
CA GLU A 436 -21.53 -14.62 14.03
C GLU A 436 -20.90 -14.46 12.64
N ALA A 437 -20.09 -13.42 12.43
CA ALA A 437 -19.34 -13.22 11.20
C ALA A 437 -18.18 -14.22 11.06
N GLN A 438 -17.51 -14.57 12.16
CA GLN A 438 -16.47 -15.60 12.17
C GLN A 438 -17.06 -16.97 11.82
N GLU A 439 -18.20 -17.34 12.42
CA GLU A 439 -18.92 -18.58 12.07
C GLU A 439 -19.33 -18.62 10.59
N ALA A 440 -19.69 -17.46 10.01
CA ALA A 440 -20.02 -17.37 8.59
C ALA A 440 -18.83 -17.71 7.68
N LEU A 441 -17.59 -17.41 8.12
CA LEU A 441 -16.37 -17.72 7.37
C LEU A 441 -15.86 -19.13 7.66
N GLU A 442 -15.98 -19.64 8.88
CA GLU A 442 -15.45 -20.96 9.29
C GLU A 442 -16.16 -22.13 8.63
N LEU A 443 -17.48 -22.07 8.51
CA LEU A 443 -18.30 -23.16 7.96
C LEU A 443 -17.95 -23.55 6.51
N GLU A 444 -17.20 -22.71 5.79
CA GLU A 444 -16.82 -22.94 4.40
C GLU A 444 -15.33 -23.32 4.22
N HIS A 445 -14.47 -22.96 5.18
CA HIS A 445 -13.04 -23.29 5.13
C HIS A 445 -12.76 -24.77 5.43
N THR A 446 -13.69 -25.48 6.08
CA THR A 446 -13.56 -26.92 6.37
C THR A 446 -13.74 -27.83 5.15
N ASP A 447 -14.37 -27.33 4.08
CA ASP A 447 -14.77 -28.15 2.92
C ASP A 447 -13.95 -27.88 1.64
N THR A 448 -12.99 -26.94 1.68
CA THR A 448 -12.14 -26.59 0.54
C THR A 448 -10.68 -27.06 0.73
N PRO A 449 -10.17 -28.01 -0.10
CA PRO A 449 -8.83 -28.60 0.05
C PRO A 449 -7.65 -27.72 -0.37
#